data_AF-T0LC90-F1
#
_entry.id   AF-T0LC90-F1
#
_cell.length_a   1.000
_cell.length_b   1.000
_cell.length_c   1.000
_cell.angle_alpha   90.00
_cell.angle_beta   90.00
_cell.angle_gamma   90.00
#
_symmetry.space_group_name_H-M   'P 1'
#
loop_
_entity.id
_entity.type
_entity.pdbx_description
1 polymer ?
#
loop_
_entity_poly.entity_id
_entity_poly.type
_entity_poly.pdbx_seq_one_letter_code
_entity_poly.pdbx_strand_id
1 'polypeptide(L)'
;MEQHFILRLIGELQNSVDIFESKFEKLNEKSINMIYKNHTYPGIIVKLPCIIESQKTLDKKQYYKICDISTLIVIYPNSNYDFDKERKILELSGLSAPLKYVKARRFRKNHNGKAQMISEIEHQVNKLIEKDKKAFKTEIVGEDKDVSDTEISDIAAELEDNFEFNETKIKKEEQIEENTEIISLKNEIEKQEKLVENAL
;
A
#
# COMPACT_ATOMS: atom_id res chain seq x y z
N MET A 1 9.53 -19.16 -10.77
CA MET A 1 8.94 -18.19 -11.70
C MET A 1 10.03 -17.16 -12.01
N GLU A 2 10.34 -16.92 -13.28
CA GLU A 2 11.41 -15.99 -13.64
C GLU A 2 11.00 -14.54 -13.32
N GLN A 3 11.94 -13.73 -12.84
CA GLN A 3 11.73 -12.32 -12.57
C GLN A 3 12.54 -11.50 -13.57
N HIS A 4 11.85 -10.76 -14.43
CA HIS A 4 12.51 -9.90 -15.41
C HIS A 4 12.26 -8.44 -15.07
N PHE A 5 13.20 -7.58 -15.46
CA PHE A 5 13.12 -6.14 -15.36
C PHE A 5 13.72 -5.52 -16.62
N ILE A 6 13.46 -4.25 -16.86
CA ILE A 6 14.05 -3.53 -17.98
C ILE A 6 15.23 -2.72 -17.47
N LEU A 7 16.38 -2.87 -18.12
CA LEU A 7 17.55 -2.06 -17.90
C LEU A 7 17.64 -0.98 -19.00
N ARG A 8 17.80 0.27 -18.61
CA ARG A 8 18.03 1.40 -19.50
C ARG A 8 19.36 2.05 -19.14
N LEU A 9 20.30 2.01 -20.08
CA LEU A 9 21.55 2.76 -19.99
C LEU A 9 21.37 4.11 -20.70
N ILE A 10 21.81 5.21 -20.10
CA ILE A 10 21.68 6.54 -20.70
C ILE A 10 22.95 6.96 -21.44
N GLY A 11 22.75 7.54 -22.62
CA GLY A 11 23.81 8.19 -23.40
C GLY A 11 24.93 7.23 -23.79
N GLU A 12 26.16 7.66 -23.54
CA GLU A 12 27.38 6.95 -23.92
C GLU A 12 27.52 5.56 -23.27
N LEU A 13 26.77 5.29 -22.19
CA LEU A 13 26.78 3.98 -21.52
C LEU A 13 26.23 2.87 -22.40
N GLN A 14 25.32 3.17 -23.35
CA GLN A 14 24.72 2.16 -24.21
C GLN A 14 25.74 1.43 -25.09
N ASN A 15 26.83 2.11 -25.45
CA ASN A 15 27.84 1.58 -26.38
C ASN A 15 29.14 1.18 -25.68
N SER A 16 29.40 1.71 -24.48
CA SER A 16 30.70 1.56 -23.78
C SER A 16 30.71 0.47 -22.71
N VAL A 17 29.53 0.09 -22.20
CA VAL A 17 29.39 -0.87 -21.10
C VAL A 17 28.98 -2.24 -21.64
N ASP A 18 29.75 -3.26 -21.27
CA ASP A 18 29.29 -4.65 -21.40
C ASP A 18 28.46 -5.03 -20.17
N ILE A 19 27.21 -5.42 -20.41
CA ILE A 19 26.26 -5.78 -19.37
C ILE A 19 26.70 -7.08 -18.66
N PHE A 20 27.34 -8.02 -19.37
CA PHE A 20 27.73 -9.31 -18.80
C PHE A 20 28.89 -9.20 -17.80
N GLU A 21 29.77 -8.21 -17.98
CA GLU A 21 30.88 -7.94 -17.06
C GLU A 21 30.48 -7.00 -15.91
N SER A 22 29.29 -6.38 -16.00
CA SER A 22 28.82 -5.42 -15.00
C SER A 22 28.27 -6.10 -13.75
N LYS A 23 28.45 -5.45 -12.59
CA LYS A 23 27.86 -5.86 -11.32
C LYS A 23 26.83 -4.83 -10.86
N PHE A 24 25.73 -5.28 -10.28
CA PHE A 24 24.69 -4.41 -9.75
C PHE A 24 24.58 -4.55 -8.24
N GLU A 25 24.76 -3.44 -7.54
CA GLU A 25 24.63 -3.36 -6.08
C GLU A 25 23.41 -2.52 -5.73
N LYS A 26 22.41 -3.15 -5.11
CA LYS A 26 21.20 -2.46 -4.65
C LYS A 26 21.51 -1.72 -3.35
N LEU A 27 21.38 -0.40 -3.35
CA LEU A 27 21.56 0.42 -2.17
C LEU A 27 20.26 0.52 -1.38
N ASN A 28 19.21 1.01 -2.02
CA ASN A 28 17.88 1.19 -1.44
C ASN A 28 16.81 0.51 -2.30
N GLU A 29 15.54 0.59 -1.89
CA GLU A 29 14.43 0.14 -2.74
C GLU A 29 14.31 0.91 -4.06
N LYS A 30 14.82 2.15 -4.09
CA LYS A 30 14.68 3.10 -5.20
C LYS A 30 16.01 3.40 -5.91
N SER A 31 17.15 2.98 -5.36
CA SER A 31 18.48 3.31 -5.89
C SER A 31 19.35 2.07 -6.02
N ILE A 32 20.17 2.06 -7.07
CA ILE A 32 21.07 0.97 -7.42
C ILE A 32 22.34 1.55 -8.02
N ASN A 33 23.48 0.91 -7.77
CA ASN A 33 24.73 1.26 -8.41
C ASN A 33 25.14 0.13 -9.37
N MET A 34 25.60 0.50 -10.55
CA MET A 34 26.22 -0.42 -11.50
C MET A 34 27.72 -0.21 -11.49
N ILE A 35 28.49 -1.28 -11.30
CA ILE A 35 29.95 -1.25 -11.27
C ILE A 35 30.46 -1.92 -12.54
N TYR A 36 31.29 -1.22 -13.30
CA TYR A 36 31.93 -1.75 -14.50
C TYR A 36 33.34 -1.15 -14.64
N LYS A 37 34.36 -2.01 -14.81
CA LYS A 37 35.78 -1.61 -14.95
C LYS A 37 36.24 -0.59 -13.91
N ASN A 38 35.92 -0.83 -12.63
CA ASN A 38 36.18 0.07 -11.49
C ASN A 38 35.47 1.42 -11.51
N HIS A 39 34.57 1.67 -12.45
CA HIS A 39 33.69 2.83 -12.44
C HIS A 39 32.33 2.47 -11.84
N THR A 40 31.83 3.34 -10.98
CA THR A 40 30.51 3.21 -10.35
C THR A 40 29.55 4.19 -10.99
N TYR A 41 28.45 3.67 -11.51
CA TYR A 41 27.40 4.40 -12.18
C TYR A 41 26.13 4.39 -11.34
N PRO A 42 25.61 5.57 -10.96
CA PRO A 42 24.38 5.66 -10.17
C PRO A 42 23.16 5.30 -11.02
N GLY A 43 22.16 4.72 -10.38
CA GLY A 43 20.92 4.29 -11.01
C GLY A 43 19.69 4.40 -10.14
N ILE A 44 18.55 4.48 -10.81
CA ILE A 44 17.21 4.60 -10.22
C ILE A 44 16.42 3.34 -10.52
N ILE A 45 15.77 2.78 -9.49
CA ILE A 45 14.78 1.71 -9.61
C ILE A 45 13.39 2.34 -9.58
N VAL A 46 12.59 2.07 -10.61
CA VAL A 46 11.26 2.64 -10.81
C VAL A 46 10.23 1.55 -11.07
N LYS A 47 9.06 1.66 -10.44
CA LYS A 47 7.88 0.86 -10.81
C LYS A 47 7.13 1.54 -11.95
N LEU A 48 6.98 0.83 -13.06
CA LEU A 48 6.28 1.31 -14.24
C LEU A 48 4.77 1.37 -14.00
N PRO A 49 4.07 2.35 -14.60
CA PRO A 49 2.61 2.43 -14.55
C PRO A 49 1.90 1.30 -15.30
N CYS A 50 2.52 0.79 -16.36
CA CYS A 50 1.94 -0.22 -17.23
C CYS A 50 2.63 -1.57 -16.96
N ILE A 51 1.84 -2.62 -16.79
CA ILE A 51 2.34 -4.00 -16.78
C ILE A 51 2.73 -4.38 -18.21
N ILE A 52 3.90 -4.96 -18.36
CA ILE A 52 4.44 -5.37 -19.65
C ILE A 52 4.63 -6.87 -19.63
N GLU A 53 4.05 -7.57 -20.59
CA GLU A 53 4.24 -9.01 -20.71
C GLU A 53 5.44 -9.31 -21.60
N SER A 54 6.37 -10.13 -21.10
CA SER A 54 7.41 -10.74 -21.91
C SER A 54 6.87 -11.99 -22.56
N GLN A 55 7.04 -12.10 -23.88
CA GLN A 55 6.55 -13.22 -24.67
C GLN A 55 7.66 -13.77 -25.56
N LYS A 56 7.71 -15.09 -25.69
CA LYS A 56 8.62 -15.79 -26.60
C LYS A 56 7.85 -16.40 -27.74
N THR A 57 8.45 -16.40 -28.92
CA THR A 57 7.93 -17.02 -30.13
C THR A 57 9.06 -17.77 -30.83
N LEU A 58 8.71 -18.86 -31.53
CA LEU A 58 9.64 -19.60 -32.39
C LEU A 58 9.35 -19.32 -33.87
N ASP A 59 8.09 -19.08 -34.22
CA ASP A 59 7.58 -18.95 -35.58
C ASP A 59 7.12 -17.53 -35.94
N LYS A 60 7.19 -16.58 -34.98
CA LYS A 60 6.68 -15.21 -35.07
C LYS A 60 5.16 -15.12 -35.29
N LYS A 61 4.42 -16.19 -35.02
CA LYS A 61 2.96 -16.22 -35.12
C LYS A 61 2.34 -16.52 -33.77
N GLN A 62 2.84 -17.57 -33.09
CA GLN A 62 2.38 -17.92 -31.76
C GLN A 62 3.33 -17.38 -30.71
N TYR A 63 2.75 -16.68 -29.73
CA TYR A 63 3.47 -16.05 -28.64
C TYR A 63 3.07 -16.72 -27.32
N TYR A 64 4.07 -17.08 -26.54
CA TYR A 64 3.92 -17.72 -25.24
C TYR A 64 4.39 -16.75 -24.17
N LYS A 65 3.51 -16.42 -23.22
CA LYS A 65 3.84 -15.57 -22.07
C LYS A 65 4.91 -16.24 -21.21
N ILE A 66 5.93 -15.47 -20.84
CA ILE A 66 7.01 -15.90 -19.94
C ILE A 66 6.81 -15.26 -18.56
N CYS A 67 6.70 -13.93 -18.51
CA CYS A 67 6.63 -13.19 -17.25
C CYS A 67 5.95 -11.82 -17.42
N ASP A 68 5.55 -11.25 -16.29
CA ASP A 68 5.10 -9.86 -16.19
C ASP A 68 6.22 -8.97 -15.67
N ILE A 69 6.42 -7.83 -16.31
CA ILE A 69 7.46 -6.85 -16.03
C ILE A 69 6.81 -5.54 -15.63
N SER A 70 7.16 -5.05 -14.45
CA SER A 70 6.70 -3.75 -13.93
C SER A 70 7.84 -2.90 -13.37
N THR A 71 9.10 -3.31 -13.53
CA THR A 71 10.26 -2.64 -12.96
C THR A 71 11.20 -2.15 -14.07
N LEU A 72 11.58 -0.88 -13.99
CA LEU A 72 12.57 -0.22 -14.84
C LEU A 72 13.75 0.21 -13.97
N ILE A 73 14.95 -0.18 -14.38
CA ILE A 73 16.22 0.30 -13.83
C ILE A 73 16.86 1.22 -14.85
N VAL A 74 17.16 2.45 -14.44
CA VAL A 74 17.84 3.43 -15.29
C VAL A 74 19.20 3.77 -14.71
N ILE A 75 20.26 3.59 -15.49
CA ILE A 75 21.64 3.88 -15.11
C ILE A 75 22.13 5.13 -15.82
N TYR A 76 22.74 6.02 -15.05
CA TYR A 76 23.25 7.31 -15.51
C TYR A 76 24.78 7.30 -15.58
N PRO A 77 25.38 8.01 -16.55
CA PRO A 77 26.84 8.09 -16.68
C PRO A 77 27.49 8.79 -15.48
N ASN A 78 26.83 9.83 -14.95
CA ASN A 78 27.32 10.66 -13.86
C ASN A 78 26.18 10.99 -12.89
N SER A 79 26.51 11.41 -11.67
CA SER A 79 25.54 11.86 -10.65
C SER A 79 24.95 13.26 -10.88
N ASN A 80 25.07 13.81 -12.10
CA ASN A 80 24.61 15.17 -12.43
C ASN A 80 23.14 15.21 -12.89
N TYR A 81 22.27 14.52 -12.16
CA TYR A 81 20.84 14.51 -12.42
C TYR A 81 20.05 14.66 -11.12
N ASP A 82 18.85 15.23 -11.25
CA ASP A 82 17.92 15.37 -10.14
C ASP A 82 17.13 14.07 -9.95
N PHE A 83 17.56 13.29 -8.95
CA PHE A 83 17.02 11.97 -8.65
C PHE A 83 15.49 12.00 -8.46
N ASP A 84 14.97 12.95 -7.70
CA ASP A 84 13.55 12.98 -7.34
C ASP A 84 12.67 13.38 -8.52
N LYS A 85 13.11 14.39 -9.27
CA LYS A 85 12.40 14.87 -10.46
C LYS A 85 12.35 13.79 -11.53
N GLU A 86 13.48 13.14 -11.80
CA GLU A 86 13.58 12.15 -12.86
C GLU A 86 12.82 10.87 -12.52
N ARG A 87 12.94 10.40 -11.27
CA ARG A 87 12.12 9.30 -10.76
C ARG A 87 10.63 9.57 -10.93
N LYS A 88 10.15 10.77 -10.55
CA LYS A 88 8.74 11.15 -10.69
C LYS A 88 8.27 11.10 -12.15
N ILE A 89 9.09 11.61 -13.08
CA ILE A 89 8.77 11.57 -14.52
C ILE A 89 8.67 10.13 -15.05
N LEU A 90 9.59 9.26 -14.61
CA LEU A 90 9.61 7.84 -14.98
C LEU A 90 8.40 7.10 -14.40
N GLU A 91 8.01 7.35 -13.16
CA GLU A 91 6.84 6.74 -12.52
C GLU A 91 5.50 7.15 -13.16
N LEU A 92 5.45 8.33 -13.77
CA LEU A 92 4.27 8.84 -14.47
C LEU A 92 4.16 8.33 -15.90
N SER A 93 5.25 7.84 -16.50
CA SER A 93 5.35 7.52 -17.92
C SER A 93 5.47 6.02 -18.18
N GLY A 94 4.82 5.53 -19.23
CA GLY A 94 5.08 4.20 -19.78
C GLY A 94 6.33 4.18 -20.65
N LEU A 95 6.73 3.00 -21.12
CA LEU A 95 7.94 2.85 -21.93
C LEU A 95 7.78 3.35 -23.37
N SER A 96 6.65 3.04 -24.01
CA SER A 96 6.43 3.41 -25.40
C SER A 96 6.12 4.90 -25.53
N ALA A 97 6.58 5.54 -26.61
CA ALA A 97 6.37 6.98 -26.84
C ALA A 97 4.91 7.45 -26.67
N PRO A 98 3.87 6.73 -27.15
CA PRO A 98 2.47 7.14 -26.96
C PRO A 98 1.98 7.13 -25.50
N LEU A 99 2.74 6.50 -24.60
CA LEU A 99 2.46 6.36 -23.16
C LEU A 99 3.28 7.32 -22.29
N LYS A 100 3.88 8.37 -22.86
CA LYS A 100 4.47 9.46 -22.06
C LYS A 100 3.38 10.10 -21.17
N TYR A 101 3.68 10.24 -19.88
CA TYR A 101 2.76 10.72 -18.83
C TYR A 101 1.41 9.98 -18.78
N VAL A 102 1.42 8.66 -18.97
CA VAL A 102 0.22 7.83 -19.04
C VAL A 102 -0.67 7.96 -17.80
N LYS A 103 -0.10 8.03 -16.58
CA LYS A 103 -0.87 8.17 -15.33
C LYS A 103 -1.70 9.45 -15.28
N ALA A 104 -1.16 10.54 -15.82
CA ALA A 104 -1.82 11.85 -15.81
C ALA A 104 -2.82 12.02 -16.95
N ARG A 105 -2.57 11.41 -18.11
CA ARG A 105 -3.30 11.70 -19.35
C ARG A 105 -4.25 10.60 -19.83
N ARG A 106 -3.89 9.33 -19.67
CA ARG A 106 -4.60 8.20 -20.30
C ARG A 106 -5.29 7.29 -19.29
N PHE A 107 -4.72 7.13 -18.10
CA PHE A 107 -5.37 6.35 -17.07
C PHE A 107 -6.61 7.09 -16.59
N ARG A 108 -7.76 6.39 -16.64
CA ARG A 108 -8.96 6.87 -15.98
C ARG A 108 -8.63 7.00 -14.50
N LYS A 109 -8.91 8.18 -13.93
CA LYS A 109 -8.78 8.37 -12.48
C LYS A 109 -9.84 7.49 -11.83
N ASN A 110 -9.40 6.51 -11.08
CA ASN A 110 -10.25 5.76 -10.19
C ASN A 110 -10.16 6.46 -8.83
N HIS A 111 -11.29 6.80 -8.21
CA HIS A 111 -11.31 7.22 -6.80
C HIS A 111 -10.81 6.07 -5.90
N ASN A 112 -10.96 4.83 -6.36
CA ASN A 112 -10.41 3.57 -5.84
C ASN A 112 -8.89 3.39 -6.08
N GLY A 113 -8.20 4.32 -6.74
CA GLY A 113 -6.73 4.29 -6.95
C GLY A 113 -5.91 4.44 -5.66
N LYS A 114 -6.61 4.52 -4.53
CA LYS A 114 -6.09 4.65 -3.19
C LYS A 114 -5.72 3.32 -2.54
N ALA A 115 -5.63 2.18 -3.25
CA ALA A 115 -5.22 0.90 -2.65
C ALA A 115 -3.95 0.97 -1.76
N GLN A 116 -2.95 1.78 -2.14
CA GLN A 116 -1.80 2.04 -1.26
C GLN A 116 -2.18 2.88 -0.03
N MET A 117 -2.97 3.94 -0.22
CA MET A 117 -3.56 4.70 0.87
C MET A 117 -4.42 3.82 1.78
N ILE A 118 -5.20 2.89 1.25
CA ILE A 118 -6.04 1.96 2.01
C ILE A 118 -5.17 1.08 2.89
N SER A 119 -4.09 0.49 2.35
CA SER A 119 -3.16 -0.31 3.16
C SER A 119 -2.49 0.52 4.27
N GLU A 120 -2.11 1.77 3.97
CA GLU A 120 -1.58 2.71 4.98
C GLU A 120 -2.62 3.08 6.03
N ILE A 121 -3.86 3.36 5.62
CA ILE A 121 -5.01 3.66 6.49
C ILE A 121 -5.30 2.47 7.39
N GLU A 122 -5.41 1.25 6.84
CA GLU A 122 -5.62 0.01 7.58
C GLU A 122 -4.52 -0.21 8.62
N HIS A 123 -3.25 0.04 8.26
CA HIS A 123 -2.15 -0.09 9.21
C HIS A 123 -2.28 0.92 10.37
N GLN A 124 -2.64 2.18 10.07
CA GLN A 124 -2.84 3.20 11.10
C GLN A 124 -4.05 2.88 11.99
N VAL A 125 -5.17 2.45 11.40
CA VAL A 125 -6.37 2.04 12.13
C VAL A 125 -6.06 0.86 13.06
N ASN A 126 -5.37 -0.17 12.57
CA ASN A 126 -4.95 -1.30 13.41
C ASN A 126 -4.06 -0.85 14.57
N LYS A 127 -3.11 0.05 14.31
CA LYS A 127 -2.24 0.62 15.34
C LYS A 127 -3.02 1.40 16.41
N LEU A 128 -4.09 2.11 16.02
CA LEU A 128 -4.99 2.78 16.96
C LEU A 128 -5.75 1.75 17.81
N ILE A 129 -6.32 0.73 17.17
CA ILE A 129 -7.03 -0.36 17.87
C ILE A 129 -6.11 -1.08 18.87
N GLU A 130 -4.84 -1.31 18.53
CA GLU A 130 -3.87 -1.92 19.45
C GLU A 130 -3.55 -1.04 20.67
N LYS A 131 -3.52 0.28 20.49
CA LYS A 131 -3.34 1.23 21.61
C LYS A 131 -4.58 1.25 22.50
N ASP A 132 -5.75 1.26 21.89
CA ASP A 132 -7.04 1.25 22.58
C ASP A 132 -7.22 -0.01 23.42
N LYS A 133 -6.84 -1.19 22.88
CA LYS A 133 -6.82 -2.46 23.63
C LYS A 133 -5.93 -2.44 24.87
N LYS A 134 -4.88 -1.60 24.88
CA LYS A 134 -3.96 -1.45 26.02
C LYS A 134 -4.42 -0.39 27.02
N ALA A 135 -5.35 0.47 26.62
CA ALA A 135 -5.84 1.56 27.45
C ALA A 135 -6.92 1.06 28.42
N PHE A 136 -7.02 1.74 29.58
CA PHE A 136 -8.04 1.41 30.59
C PHE A 136 -9.41 2.02 30.26
N LYS A 137 -9.41 3.17 29.56
CA LYS A 137 -10.59 3.86 29.06
C LYS A 137 -10.23 4.54 27.74
N THR A 138 -11.09 4.42 26.75
CA THR A 138 -10.98 5.08 25.45
C THR A 138 -12.22 5.91 25.19
N GLU A 139 -12.05 7.03 24.49
CA GLU A 139 -13.13 7.95 24.12
C GLU A 139 -12.80 8.53 22.74
N ILE A 140 -13.77 8.48 21.82
CA ILE A 140 -13.64 9.02 20.47
C ILE A 140 -14.43 10.32 20.42
N VAL A 141 -13.73 11.44 20.22
CA VAL A 141 -14.36 12.75 20.06
C VAL A 141 -14.23 13.16 18.60
N GLY A 142 -15.35 13.15 17.89
CA GLY A 142 -15.44 13.69 16.53
C GLY A 142 -15.58 15.20 16.59
N GLU A 143 -14.64 15.94 16.00
CA GLU A 143 -14.92 17.32 15.60
C GLU A 143 -15.55 17.26 14.21
N ASP A 144 -16.74 17.83 14.06
CA ASP A 144 -17.36 18.11 12.75
C ASP A 144 -16.54 19.19 12.05
N LYS A 145 -15.36 18.82 11.56
CA LYS A 145 -14.70 19.60 10.55
C LYS A 145 -15.50 19.33 9.29
N ASP A 146 -16.05 20.39 8.70
CA ASP A 146 -16.53 20.40 7.32
C ASP A 146 -15.32 20.15 6.40
N VAL A 147 -14.81 18.92 6.41
CA VAL A 147 -13.72 18.49 5.57
C VAL A 147 -14.31 18.35 4.18
N SER A 148 -14.26 19.45 3.42
CA SER A 148 -14.54 19.50 1.98
C SER A 148 -13.56 18.67 1.13
N ASP A 149 -12.93 17.64 1.71
CA ASP A 149 -12.21 16.62 0.97
C ASP A 149 -13.25 15.58 0.52
N THR A 150 -13.96 15.94 -0.55
CA THR A 150 -14.75 15.00 -1.40
C THR A 150 -14.03 13.66 -1.58
N GLU A 151 -12.70 13.72 -1.68
CA GLU A 151 -11.78 12.61 -1.72
C GLU A 151 -11.81 11.61 -0.54
N ILE A 152 -12.12 12.02 0.69
CA ILE A 152 -12.22 11.13 1.86
C ILE A 152 -13.64 10.56 1.97
N SER A 153 -14.65 11.39 1.69
CA SER A 153 -16.05 10.96 1.62
C SER A 153 -16.25 9.87 0.58
N ASP A 154 -15.63 9.99 -0.60
CA ASP A 154 -15.74 8.98 -1.67
C ASP A 154 -15.14 7.63 -1.24
N ILE A 155 -14.02 7.63 -0.50
CA ILE A 155 -13.41 6.39 0.03
C ILE A 155 -14.29 5.74 1.09
N ALA A 156 -14.85 6.56 1.99
CA ALA A 156 -15.71 6.08 3.06
C ALA A 156 -16.95 5.38 2.47
N ALA A 157 -17.60 6.03 1.49
CA ALA A 157 -18.74 5.45 0.78
C ALA A 157 -18.36 4.15 0.05
N GLU A 158 -17.20 4.08 -0.62
CA GLU A 158 -16.74 2.85 -1.29
C GLU A 158 -16.36 1.72 -0.32
N LEU A 159 -15.84 2.04 0.87
CA LEU A 159 -15.59 1.04 1.90
C LEU A 159 -16.92 0.49 2.42
N GLU A 160 -17.89 1.36 2.70
CA GLU A 160 -19.24 0.99 3.11
C GLU A 160 -19.93 0.10 2.06
N ASP A 161 -19.79 0.40 0.77
CA ASP A 161 -20.35 -0.42 -0.32
C ASP A 161 -19.69 -1.81 -0.45
N ASN A 162 -18.38 -1.95 -0.15
CA ASN A 162 -17.68 -3.24 -0.15
C ASN A 162 -17.97 -4.07 1.10
N PHE A 163 -18.46 -3.43 2.17
CA PHE A 163 -19.12 -4.10 3.29
C PHE A 163 -20.57 -4.40 2.88
N GLU A 164 -20.78 -5.27 1.88
CA GLU A 164 -22.03 -6.01 1.83
C GLU A 164 -22.19 -6.69 3.20
N PHE A 165 -23.14 -6.19 3.99
CA PHE A 165 -23.55 -6.79 5.24
C PHE A 165 -23.86 -8.25 4.94
N ASN A 166 -22.96 -9.15 5.32
CA ASN A 166 -23.32 -10.54 5.57
C ASN A 166 -24.29 -10.51 6.76
N GLU A 167 -25.56 -10.20 6.50
CA GLU A 167 -26.66 -10.31 7.47
C GLU A 167 -26.80 -11.75 8.00
N THR A 168 -26.12 -12.72 7.39
CA THR A 168 -26.01 -14.07 7.91
C THR A 168 -24.98 -14.19 9.03
N LYS A 169 -25.47 -14.00 10.26
CA LYS A 169 -24.93 -14.37 11.59
C LYS A 169 -24.65 -13.20 12.55
N ILE A 170 -25.53 -12.18 12.57
CA ILE A 170 -25.96 -11.69 13.88
C ILE A 170 -26.89 -12.77 14.41
N LYS A 171 -26.33 -13.74 15.15
CA LYS A 171 -27.17 -14.57 16.02
C LYS A 171 -27.90 -13.60 16.93
N LYS A 172 -29.23 -13.58 16.78
CA LYS A 172 -30.17 -13.01 17.74
C LYS A 172 -29.67 -13.29 19.15
N GLU A 173 -29.51 -12.21 19.91
CA GLU A 173 -29.52 -12.19 21.38
C GLU A 173 -28.89 -13.42 22.03
N GLU A 174 -27.56 -13.42 22.18
CA GLU A 174 -27.03 -14.04 23.40
C GLU A 174 -27.51 -13.16 24.55
N GLN A 175 -28.61 -13.60 25.18
CA GLN A 175 -28.90 -13.24 26.56
C GLN A 175 -27.60 -13.43 27.32
N ILE A 176 -27.04 -12.33 27.82
CA ILE A 176 -25.99 -12.39 28.82
C ILE A 176 -26.67 -13.06 30.01
N GLU A 177 -26.49 -14.37 30.17
CA GLU A 177 -26.78 -15.05 31.43
C GLU A 177 -25.90 -14.35 32.46
N GLU A 178 -26.47 -13.37 33.17
CA GLU A 178 -25.83 -12.79 34.34
C GLU A 178 -25.50 -13.97 35.27
N ASN A 179 -24.20 -14.22 35.39
CA ASN A 179 -23.63 -15.31 36.17
C ASN A 179 -24.33 -15.35 37.55
N THR A 180 -24.92 -16.48 37.94
CA THR A 180 -25.82 -16.59 39.11
C THR A 180 -25.18 -16.07 40.40
N GLU A 181 -23.86 -16.14 40.48
CA GLU A 181 -23.04 -15.58 41.57
C GLU A 181 -23.14 -14.04 41.67
N ILE A 182 -23.18 -13.34 40.54
CA ILE A 182 -23.29 -11.86 40.50
C ILE A 182 -24.66 -11.41 41.00
N ILE A 183 -25.72 -12.14 40.68
CA ILE A 183 -27.09 -11.85 41.15
C ILE A 183 -27.18 -12.08 42.67
N SER A 184 -26.58 -13.16 43.19
CA SER A 184 -26.55 -13.39 44.64
C SER A 184 -25.77 -12.30 45.39
N LEU A 185 -24.65 -11.83 44.83
CA LEU A 185 -23.84 -10.77 45.43
C LEU A 185 -24.55 -9.42 45.43
N LYS A 186 -25.25 -9.06 44.34
CA LYS A 186 -26.08 -7.84 44.29
C LYS A 186 -27.17 -7.86 45.37
N ASN A 187 -27.83 -9.00 45.56
CA ASN A 187 -28.88 -9.15 46.57
C ASN A 187 -28.35 -9.09 48.01
N GLU A 188 -27.14 -9.61 48.27
CA GLU A 188 -26.48 -9.48 49.58
C GLU A 188 -26.09 -8.04 49.88
N ILE A 189 -25.57 -7.31 48.89
CA ILE A 189 -25.21 -5.90 49.03
C ILE A 189 -26.46 -5.06 49.34
N GLU A 190 -27.56 -5.24 48.61
CA GLU A 190 -28.79 -4.49 48.84
C GLU A 190 -29.39 -4.79 50.24
N LYS A 191 -29.23 -6.02 50.74
CA LYS A 191 -29.68 -6.39 52.07
C LYS A 191 -28.81 -5.76 53.17
N GLN A 192 -27.50 -5.64 52.95
CA GLN A 192 -26.61 -4.93 53.87
C GLN A 192 -26.87 -3.42 53.87
N GLU A 193 -27.12 -2.81 52.71
CA GLU A 193 -27.47 -1.39 52.61
C GLU A 193 -28.76 -1.08 53.37
N LYS A 194 -29.80 -1.91 53.24
CA LYS A 194 -31.04 -1.76 54.02
C LYS A 194 -30.86 -1.97 55.52
N LEU A 195 -29.90 -2.81 55.95
CA LEU A 195 -29.59 -2.99 57.36
C LEU A 195 -28.85 -1.78 57.93
N VAL A 196 -27.95 -1.17 57.15
CA VAL A 196 -27.24 0.05 57.54
C VAL A 196 -28.20 1.24 57.59
N GLU A 197 -29.13 1.34 56.64
CA GLU A 197 -30.13 2.40 56.58
C GLU A 197 -31.15 2.33 57.73
N ASN A 198 -31.49 1.11 58.21
CA ASN A 198 -32.34 0.93 59.38
C ASN A 198 -31.60 1.03 60.73
N ALA A 199 -30.27 1.13 60.72
CA ALA A 199 -29.43 1.26 61.92
C ALA A 199 -28.97 2.72 62.17
N LEU A 200 -29.33 3.65 61.28
CA LEU A 200 -29.20 5.10 61.41
C LEU A 200 -30.52 5.72 61.89
#